data_AF-A0A250F063-F1
#
_entry.id   AF-A0A250F063-F1
#
_cell.length_a   1.000
_cell.length_b   1.000
_cell.length_c   1.000
_cell.angle_alpha   90.00
_cell.angle_beta   90.00
_cell.angle_gamma   90.00
#
_symmetry.space_group_name_H-M   'P 1'
#
loop_
_entity.id
_entity.type
_entity.pdbx_description
1 polymer ?
#
loop_
_entity_poly.entity_id
_entity_poly.type
_entity_poly.pdbx_seq_one_letter_code
_entity_poly.pdbx_strand_id
1 'polypeptide(L)'
;MIAKILSSASRDFHGVKYNDKKVHNEKGELMLMKNFPSFINESSSQEEVRNYFKAISESERTRKPQFHAVISTKYQEHSKEQLTEIADNFMQEMGYGQQPYLVVFHKDTENNHVHIVSTRVDKNTGKKINDSFERLKSQQALAKAMEKVLGTNYQATIEKLLQYRFSNLQQLEMLLTRNGFKVVQSENNPNQLNILHNGVVQKTLFSDKLHYQEKQKGDKRIKQIKAFIDKYKDLYSNKVFKVIDDRVQQGLYERNILPQEPIPPQIEYVSELQEKLRQIFGIDIVFHFKDDKQPFGYTLIDNKNQQVYKGSEIAKMKDIFDFTENSIDKREFERLKDYNLRSDKEKQILIQYLLKEGVGLKDFMLFENKRFKSKENNPDFQQLKEDVRQHIENAKDDDFVILEQDDNGAYYAIHQRYHQIHKLSFLLGKEEYQSFIIGTSIHNASEMRSSTDLKHSSSGKISEVLNDVADIFKALGKSTYAPRDTTEDELKKRRKKRK
;
A
#
# COMPACT_ATOMS: atom_id res chain seq x y z
N MET A 1 -3.31 -1.31 -8.51
CA MET A 1 -2.13 -1.84 -9.24
C MET A 1 -1.60 -0.78 -10.18
N ILE A 2 -0.28 -0.69 -10.37
CA ILE A 2 0.38 0.31 -11.23
C ILE A 2 1.38 -0.41 -12.15
N ALA A 3 1.44 0.01 -13.41
CA ALA A 3 2.51 -0.36 -14.34
C ALA A 3 3.40 0.85 -14.61
N LYS A 4 4.72 0.65 -14.56
CA LYS A 4 5.74 1.65 -14.88
C LYS A 4 6.78 1.07 -15.82
N ILE A 5 7.03 1.74 -16.94
CA ILE A 5 8.16 1.44 -17.81
C ILE A 5 9.39 2.18 -17.29
N LEU A 6 10.48 1.46 -17.06
CA LEU A 6 11.71 2.01 -16.51
C LEU A 6 12.56 2.68 -17.60
N SER A 7 13.13 3.83 -17.27
CA SER A 7 13.94 4.67 -18.17
C SER A 7 15.34 4.12 -18.43
N SER A 8 15.80 3.19 -17.59
CA SER A 8 17.12 2.52 -17.64
C SER A 8 17.21 1.47 -18.75
N ALA A 9 16.75 1.81 -19.95
CA ALA A 9 16.89 1.01 -21.15
C ALA A 9 18.33 1.11 -21.68
N SER A 10 19.04 -0.02 -21.67
CA SER A 10 20.43 -0.15 -22.12
C SER A 10 20.54 -1.14 -23.27
N ARG A 11 21.60 -1.03 -24.08
CA ARG A 11 21.99 -2.08 -25.04
C ARG A 11 22.52 -3.33 -24.33
N ASP A 12 22.95 -3.19 -23.07
CA ASP A 12 23.51 -4.27 -22.27
C ASP A 12 22.51 -5.10 -21.49
N PHE A 13 21.22 -4.81 -21.63
CA PHE A 13 20.14 -5.53 -20.94
C PHE A 13 20.39 -5.61 -19.41
N HIS A 14 20.75 -4.48 -18.77
CA HIS A 14 21.01 -4.40 -17.33
C HIS A 14 19.82 -4.85 -16.48
N GLY A 15 18.59 -4.78 -16.99
CA GLY A 15 17.40 -5.30 -16.31
C GLY A 15 17.52 -6.79 -15.96
N VAL A 16 18.16 -7.59 -16.83
CA VAL A 16 18.42 -9.01 -16.55
C VAL A 16 19.43 -9.15 -15.41
N LYS A 17 20.50 -8.34 -15.40
CA LYS A 17 21.51 -8.34 -14.31
C LYS A 17 20.95 -7.89 -12.97
N TYR A 18 20.07 -6.89 -13.00
CA TYR A 18 19.41 -6.39 -11.81
C TYR A 18 18.54 -7.48 -11.18
N ASN A 19 17.73 -8.17 -11.99
CA ASN A 19 16.84 -9.22 -11.51
C ASN A 19 17.61 -10.43 -10.96
N ASP A 20 18.69 -10.86 -11.62
CA ASP A 20 19.51 -11.99 -11.17
C ASP A 20 20.10 -11.78 -9.77
N LYS A 21 20.64 -10.57 -9.52
CA LYS A 21 21.11 -10.18 -8.18
C LYS A 21 20.00 -10.29 -7.12
N LYS A 22 18.75 -9.99 -7.49
CA LYS A 22 17.61 -10.08 -6.56
C LYS A 22 17.20 -11.52 -6.31
N VAL A 23 17.24 -12.38 -7.33
CA VAL A 23 17.03 -13.82 -7.19
C VAL A 23 18.10 -14.45 -6.30
N HIS A 24 19.37 -14.13 -6.54
CA HIS A 24 20.50 -14.65 -5.76
C HIS A 24 20.44 -14.23 -4.28
N ASN A 25 19.91 -13.04 -4.00
CA ASN A 25 19.73 -12.54 -2.63
C ASN A 25 18.42 -13.02 -1.97
N GLU A 26 17.73 -14.03 -2.53
CA GLU A 26 16.42 -14.57 -2.07
C GLU A 26 15.29 -13.53 -1.99
N LYS A 27 15.47 -12.41 -2.70
CA LYS A 27 14.55 -11.27 -2.76
C LYS A 27 13.71 -11.25 -4.03
N GLY A 28 13.97 -12.18 -4.95
CA GLY A 28 13.15 -12.39 -6.13
C GLY A 28 13.13 -13.83 -6.61
N GLU A 29 12.24 -14.10 -7.56
CA GLU A 29 11.98 -15.42 -8.13
C GLU A 29 11.70 -15.28 -9.62
N LEU A 30 12.37 -16.06 -10.47
CA LEU A 30 12.04 -16.13 -11.89
C LEU A 30 10.70 -16.86 -12.05
N MET A 31 9.67 -16.15 -12.48
CA MET A 31 8.30 -16.67 -12.57
C MET A 31 7.93 -17.18 -13.95
N LEU A 32 8.48 -16.56 -14.99
CA LEU A 32 8.16 -16.89 -16.38
C LEU A 32 9.31 -16.55 -17.32
N MET A 33 9.60 -17.47 -18.23
CA MET A 33 10.50 -17.29 -19.37
C MET A 33 9.80 -17.76 -20.64
N LYS A 34 9.50 -16.86 -21.58
CA LYS A 34 8.66 -17.17 -22.76
C LYS A 34 9.31 -16.74 -24.06
N ASN A 35 9.00 -17.47 -25.15
CA ASN A 35 9.40 -17.20 -26.53
C ASN A 35 10.93 -17.16 -26.80
N PHE A 36 11.71 -17.81 -25.94
CA PHE A 36 13.13 -18.08 -26.16
C PHE A 36 13.31 -19.35 -27.01
N PRO A 37 14.43 -19.48 -27.75
CA PRO A 37 14.79 -20.72 -28.42
C PRO A 37 15.10 -21.81 -27.39
N SER A 38 15.01 -23.09 -27.77
CA SER A 38 15.19 -24.23 -26.85
C SER A 38 16.53 -24.27 -26.11
N PHE A 39 17.58 -23.70 -26.69
CA PHE A 39 18.91 -23.61 -26.07
C PHE A 39 19.05 -22.49 -25.02
N ILE A 40 18.06 -21.60 -24.90
CA ILE A 40 17.98 -20.57 -23.84
C ILE A 40 16.73 -20.84 -23.00
N ASN A 41 16.91 -21.33 -21.77
CA ASN A 41 15.83 -21.78 -20.89
C ASN A 41 16.12 -21.38 -19.43
N GLU A 42 15.28 -21.83 -18.49
CA GLU A 42 15.35 -21.44 -17.07
C GLU A 42 16.66 -21.85 -16.36
N SER A 43 17.40 -22.82 -16.91
CA SER A 43 18.73 -23.21 -16.43
C SER A 43 19.87 -22.41 -17.05
N SER A 44 19.60 -21.61 -18.08
CA SER A 44 20.61 -20.78 -18.72
C SER A 44 21.11 -19.69 -17.77
N SER A 45 22.40 -19.40 -17.86
CA SER A 45 23.03 -18.33 -17.12
C SER A 45 22.49 -16.96 -17.55
N GLN A 46 22.59 -16.01 -16.63
CA GLN A 46 22.24 -14.62 -16.88
C GLN A 46 22.98 -14.02 -18.09
N GLU A 47 24.22 -14.42 -18.33
CA GLU A 47 25.01 -13.95 -19.47
C GLU A 47 24.49 -14.50 -20.79
N GLU A 48 24.11 -15.78 -20.85
CA GLU A 48 23.51 -16.40 -22.05
C GLU A 48 22.21 -15.69 -22.44
N VAL A 49 21.32 -15.46 -21.46
CA VAL A 49 20.05 -14.76 -21.71
C VAL A 49 20.30 -13.32 -22.18
N ARG A 50 21.26 -12.61 -21.58
CA ARG A 50 21.65 -11.26 -22.01
C ARG A 50 22.25 -11.24 -23.40
N ASN A 51 23.13 -12.18 -23.71
CA ASN A 51 23.79 -12.26 -25.01
C ASN A 51 22.77 -12.58 -26.10
N TYR A 52 21.81 -13.46 -25.83
CA TYR A 52 20.69 -13.71 -26.73
C TYR A 52 19.87 -12.44 -26.98
N PHE A 53 19.47 -11.72 -25.92
CA PHE A 53 18.75 -10.45 -26.07
C PHE A 53 19.54 -9.41 -26.87
N LYS A 54 20.85 -9.31 -26.67
CA LYS A 54 21.74 -8.45 -27.47
C LYS A 54 21.71 -8.84 -28.93
N ALA A 55 21.92 -10.12 -29.25
CA ALA A 55 21.99 -10.63 -30.61
C ALA A 55 20.71 -10.35 -31.41
N ILE A 56 19.53 -10.64 -30.84
CA ILE A 56 18.25 -10.38 -31.53
C ILE A 56 17.88 -8.89 -31.61
N SER A 57 18.63 -8.04 -30.91
CA SER A 57 18.38 -6.59 -30.84
C SER A 57 19.46 -5.77 -31.54
N GLU A 58 20.34 -6.42 -32.30
CA GLU A 58 21.35 -5.74 -33.10
C GLU A 58 20.67 -4.88 -34.16
N SER A 59 20.73 -3.56 -33.93
CA SER A 59 20.14 -2.58 -34.81
C SER A 59 20.93 -1.28 -34.71
N GLU A 60 21.24 -0.68 -35.87
CA GLU A 60 21.85 0.65 -35.96
C GLU A 60 20.85 1.76 -35.59
N ARG A 61 19.54 1.51 -35.75
CA ARG A 61 18.49 2.50 -35.50
C ARG A 61 18.00 2.53 -34.06
N THR A 62 18.08 1.41 -33.34
CA THR A 62 17.58 1.30 -31.96
C THR A 62 18.70 1.49 -30.94
N ARG A 63 18.79 2.69 -30.36
CA ARG A 63 19.83 3.01 -29.35
C ARG A 63 19.59 2.35 -27.98
N LYS A 64 18.32 2.09 -27.62
CA LYS A 64 17.90 1.56 -26.31
C LYS A 64 16.92 0.38 -26.50
N PRO A 65 17.41 -0.81 -26.87
CA PRO A 65 16.55 -1.94 -27.22
C PRO A 65 15.85 -2.58 -26.02
N GLN A 66 16.39 -2.51 -24.80
CA GLN A 66 15.76 -3.14 -23.63
C GLN A 66 14.41 -2.51 -23.29
N PHE A 67 13.33 -3.30 -23.36
CA PHE A 67 12.07 -2.99 -22.70
C PHE A 67 12.13 -3.51 -21.25
N HIS A 68 11.88 -2.64 -20.27
CA HIS A 68 11.85 -3.02 -18.86
C HIS A 68 10.65 -2.35 -18.20
N ALA A 69 9.72 -3.15 -17.69
CA ALA A 69 8.54 -2.67 -17.00
C ALA A 69 8.43 -3.28 -15.60
N VAL A 70 7.70 -2.62 -14.72
CA VAL A 70 7.34 -3.10 -13.39
C VAL A 70 5.83 -3.04 -13.26
N ILE A 71 5.22 -4.12 -12.79
CA ILE A 71 3.83 -4.13 -12.34
C ILE A 71 3.83 -4.33 -10.82
N SER A 72 3.31 -3.36 -10.09
CA SER A 72 3.24 -3.37 -8.63
C SER A 72 1.79 -3.41 -8.16
N THR A 73 1.50 -4.31 -7.23
CA THR A 73 0.26 -4.25 -6.47
C THR A 73 0.46 -3.43 -5.19
N LYS A 74 -0.63 -3.02 -4.57
CA LYS A 74 -0.59 -2.52 -3.20
C LYS A 74 -0.34 -3.70 -2.26
N TYR A 75 0.67 -3.56 -1.41
CA TYR A 75 1.12 -4.53 -0.42
C TYR A 75 1.18 -5.95 -0.98
N GLN A 76 0.52 -6.91 -0.33
CA GLN A 76 0.43 -8.30 -0.75
C GLN A 76 -0.97 -8.63 -1.32
N GLU A 77 -1.73 -7.64 -1.82
CA GLU A 77 -3.10 -7.84 -2.33
C GLU A 77 -3.20 -8.91 -3.43
N HIS A 78 -2.13 -9.12 -4.19
CA HIS A 78 -2.05 -10.11 -5.26
C HIS A 78 -0.80 -10.99 -5.09
N SER A 79 -0.97 -12.28 -5.38
CA SER A 79 0.10 -13.28 -5.32
C SER A 79 1.09 -13.12 -6.48
N LYS A 80 2.25 -13.79 -6.37
CA LYS A 80 3.25 -13.83 -7.45
C LYS A 80 2.68 -14.47 -8.73
N GLU A 81 1.81 -15.47 -8.61
CA GLU A 81 1.15 -16.14 -9.74
C GLU A 81 0.17 -15.19 -10.45
N GLN A 82 -0.68 -14.50 -9.70
CA GLN A 82 -1.62 -13.52 -10.25
C GLN A 82 -0.88 -12.37 -10.96
N LEU A 83 0.18 -11.84 -10.35
CA LEU A 83 1.00 -10.79 -10.95
C LEU A 83 1.71 -11.28 -12.22
N THR A 84 2.14 -12.55 -12.26
CA THR A 84 2.77 -13.15 -13.43
C THR A 84 1.78 -13.34 -14.57
N GLU A 85 0.56 -13.79 -14.29
CA GLU A 85 -0.51 -13.92 -15.29
C GLU A 85 -0.91 -12.54 -15.86
N ILE A 86 -1.01 -11.53 -14.99
CA ILE A 86 -1.24 -10.13 -15.43
C ILE A 86 -0.07 -9.63 -16.29
N ALA A 87 1.17 -9.93 -15.93
CA ALA A 87 2.35 -9.56 -16.71
C ALA A 87 2.37 -10.22 -18.10
N ASP A 88 1.98 -11.50 -18.22
CA ASP A 88 1.87 -12.17 -19.51
C ASP A 88 0.81 -11.48 -20.39
N ASN A 89 -0.41 -11.29 -19.87
CA ASN A 89 -1.48 -10.62 -20.60
C ASN A 89 -1.12 -9.16 -20.95
N PHE A 90 -0.42 -8.46 -20.05
CA PHE A 90 0.10 -7.11 -20.29
C PHE A 90 1.06 -7.09 -21.48
N MET A 91 1.97 -8.08 -21.59
CA MET A 91 2.90 -8.17 -22.72
C MET A 91 2.18 -8.44 -24.05
N GLN A 92 1.13 -9.26 -24.04
CA GLN A 92 0.29 -9.48 -25.23
C GLN A 92 -0.37 -8.18 -25.70
N GLU A 93 -1.04 -7.46 -24.80
CA GLU A 93 -1.73 -6.20 -25.12
C GLU A 93 -0.78 -5.06 -25.49
N MET A 94 0.44 -5.07 -24.95
CA MET A 94 1.50 -4.12 -25.33
C MET A 94 2.09 -4.39 -26.73
N GLY A 95 1.79 -5.54 -27.34
CA GLY A 95 2.35 -5.96 -28.63
C GLY A 95 3.74 -6.61 -28.54
N TYR A 96 4.20 -6.92 -27.32
CA TYR A 96 5.47 -7.61 -27.07
C TYR A 96 5.30 -9.11 -26.82
N GLY A 97 4.06 -9.62 -26.87
CA GLY A 97 3.72 -10.99 -26.47
C GLY A 97 4.36 -12.12 -27.28
N GLN A 98 4.91 -11.81 -28.46
CA GLN A 98 5.67 -12.73 -29.31
C GLN A 98 7.19 -12.58 -29.16
N GLN A 99 7.65 -11.50 -28.51
CA GLN A 99 9.07 -11.30 -28.20
C GLN A 99 9.49 -12.23 -27.07
N PRO A 100 10.79 -12.53 -26.92
CA PRO A 100 11.30 -13.20 -25.74
C PRO A 100 11.18 -12.26 -24.54
N TYR A 101 10.75 -12.77 -23.39
CA TYR A 101 10.70 -11.98 -22.16
C TYR A 101 10.75 -12.83 -20.90
N LEU A 102 11.23 -12.18 -19.85
CA LEU A 102 11.28 -12.71 -18.49
C LEU A 102 10.28 -11.95 -17.62
N VAL A 103 9.67 -12.65 -16.67
CA VAL A 103 8.94 -12.06 -15.54
C VAL A 103 9.60 -12.54 -14.25
N VAL A 104 10.05 -11.59 -13.43
CA VAL A 104 10.72 -11.88 -12.15
C VAL A 104 9.95 -11.22 -11.03
N PHE A 105 9.47 -12.01 -10.08
CA PHE A 105 8.77 -11.52 -8.90
C PHE A 105 9.76 -11.01 -7.88
N HIS A 106 9.49 -9.86 -7.28
CA HIS A 106 10.30 -9.23 -6.24
C HIS A 106 9.46 -8.97 -4.97
N LYS A 107 10.09 -9.14 -3.80
CA LYS A 107 9.50 -8.93 -2.47
C LYS A 107 10.33 -8.02 -1.56
N ASP A 108 11.23 -7.23 -2.15
CA ASP A 108 12.20 -6.35 -1.46
C ASP A 108 11.66 -4.96 -1.12
N THR A 109 10.35 -4.74 -1.29
CA THR A 109 9.65 -3.52 -0.85
C THR A 109 8.39 -3.92 -0.09
N GLU A 110 7.70 -2.94 0.52
CA GLU A 110 6.38 -3.18 1.12
C GLU A 110 5.36 -3.75 0.11
N ASN A 111 5.56 -3.54 -1.20
CA ASN A 111 4.68 -3.99 -2.27
C ASN A 111 5.24 -5.22 -3.00
N ASN A 112 4.37 -6.20 -3.23
CA ASN A 112 4.62 -7.26 -4.20
C ASN A 112 4.65 -6.65 -5.62
N HIS A 113 5.68 -6.98 -6.39
CA HIS A 113 5.82 -6.49 -7.75
C HIS A 113 6.56 -7.48 -8.63
N VAL A 114 6.37 -7.35 -9.94
CA VAL A 114 7.09 -8.14 -10.95
C VAL A 114 7.84 -7.21 -11.90
N HIS A 115 9.08 -7.57 -12.22
CA HIS A 115 9.85 -6.94 -13.29
C HIS A 115 9.72 -7.76 -14.56
N ILE A 116 9.43 -7.08 -15.67
CA ILE A 116 9.31 -7.66 -17.00
C ILE A 116 10.47 -7.14 -17.84
N VAL A 117 11.27 -8.03 -18.41
CA VAL A 117 12.40 -7.65 -19.29
C VAL A 117 12.24 -8.28 -20.66
N SER A 118 12.29 -7.47 -21.71
CA SER A 118 12.17 -7.88 -23.11
C SER A 118 12.97 -6.94 -24.02
N THR A 119 12.78 -7.07 -25.33
CA THR A 119 13.37 -6.19 -26.35
C THR A 119 12.29 -5.41 -27.12
N ARG A 120 12.64 -4.17 -27.49
CA ARG A 120 11.90 -3.29 -28.41
C ARG A 120 12.19 -3.57 -29.87
N VAL A 121 12.97 -4.59 -30.18
CA VAL A 121 13.25 -5.04 -31.54
C VAL A 121 12.48 -6.32 -31.79
N ASP A 122 11.70 -6.36 -32.85
CA ASP A 122 10.97 -7.56 -33.24
C ASP A 122 11.95 -8.63 -33.72
N LYS A 123 11.97 -9.78 -33.02
CA LYS A 123 12.93 -10.87 -33.29
C LYS A 123 12.87 -11.46 -34.70
N ASN A 124 11.74 -11.33 -35.40
CA ASN A 124 11.54 -11.91 -36.73
C ASN A 124 11.98 -10.93 -37.85
N THR A 125 11.70 -9.64 -37.66
CA THR A 125 11.93 -8.61 -38.69
C THR A 125 13.14 -7.73 -38.43
N GLY A 126 13.70 -7.75 -37.21
CA GLY A 126 14.78 -6.86 -36.78
C GLY A 126 14.37 -5.38 -36.67
N LYS A 127 13.08 -5.07 -36.82
CA LYS A 127 12.55 -3.70 -36.79
C LYS A 127 12.14 -3.31 -35.37
N LYS A 128 12.27 -2.01 -35.06
CA LYS A 128 11.80 -1.45 -33.79
C LYS A 128 10.27 -1.56 -33.70
N ILE A 129 9.78 -2.09 -32.58
CA ILE A 129 8.37 -2.09 -32.21
C ILE A 129 7.93 -0.65 -31.92
N ASN A 130 6.74 -0.26 -32.38
CA ASN A 130 6.23 1.09 -32.26
C ASN A 130 5.98 1.48 -30.78
N ASP A 131 6.82 2.39 -30.27
CA ASP A 131 6.78 2.93 -28.91
C ASP A 131 6.09 4.31 -28.82
N SER A 132 5.40 4.75 -29.87
CA SER A 132 4.57 5.97 -29.79
C SER A 132 3.50 5.79 -28.72
N PHE A 133 3.38 6.78 -27.82
CA PHE A 133 2.46 6.77 -26.69
C PHE A 133 2.57 5.53 -25.79
N GLU A 134 3.77 4.95 -25.64
CA GLU A 134 4.02 3.70 -24.88
C GLU A 134 3.45 3.75 -23.45
N ARG A 135 3.46 4.93 -22.81
CA ARG A 135 2.87 5.13 -21.48
C ARG A 135 1.35 4.91 -21.45
N LEU A 136 0.63 5.53 -22.39
CA LEU A 136 -0.84 5.37 -22.48
C LEU A 136 -1.20 3.93 -22.88
N LYS A 137 -0.46 3.36 -23.85
CA LYS A 137 -0.59 1.94 -24.22
C LYS A 137 -0.39 1.03 -23.01
N SER A 138 0.59 1.32 -22.16
CA SER A 138 0.85 0.56 -20.93
C SER A 138 -0.32 0.62 -19.94
N GLN A 139 -0.95 1.78 -19.75
CA GLN A 139 -2.13 1.86 -18.88
C GLN A 139 -3.33 1.10 -19.48
N GLN A 140 -3.52 1.16 -20.81
CA GLN A 140 -4.56 0.40 -21.51
C GLN A 140 -4.34 -1.11 -21.41
N ALA A 141 -3.11 -1.56 -21.65
CA ALA A 141 -2.71 -2.96 -21.55
C ALA A 141 -2.90 -3.50 -20.13
N LEU A 142 -2.51 -2.72 -19.11
CA LEU A 142 -2.72 -3.10 -17.72
C LEU A 142 -4.22 -3.22 -17.39
N ALA A 143 -5.04 -2.25 -17.80
CA ALA A 143 -6.49 -2.29 -17.54
C ALA A 143 -7.14 -3.54 -18.12
N LYS A 144 -6.82 -3.90 -19.37
CA LYS A 144 -7.33 -5.14 -20.01
C LYS A 144 -6.79 -6.40 -19.36
N ALA A 145 -5.50 -6.43 -19.00
CA ALA A 145 -4.91 -7.57 -18.31
C ALA A 145 -5.59 -7.81 -16.95
N MET A 146 -5.85 -6.75 -16.19
CA MET A 146 -6.58 -6.82 -14.92
C MET A 146 -8.05 -7.23 -15.11
N GLU A 147 -8.72 -6.76 -16.16
CA GLU A 147 -10.07 -7.20 -16.50
C GLU A 147 -10.13 -8.69 -16.75
N LYS A 148 -9.19 -9.22 -17.55
CA LYS A 148 -9.15 -10.64 -17.91
C LYS A 148 -8.78 -11.54 -16.74
N VAL A 149 -7.79 -11.17 -15.94
CA VAL A 149 -7.25 -12.03 -14.87
C VAL A 149 -8.03 -11.87 -13.55
N LEU A 150 -8.43 -10.64 -13.21
CA LEU A 150 -9.06 -10.33 -11.92
C LEU A 150 -10.56 -10.06 -12.03
N GLY A 151 -11.13 -10.02 -13.25
CA GLY A 151 -12.53 -9.65 -13.47
C GLY A 151 -12.83 -8.18 -13.19
N THR A 152 -11.81 -7.30 -13.19
CA THR A 152 -12.00 -5.88 -12.93
C THR A 152 -12.76 -5.22 -14.09
N ASN A 153 -13.94 -4.67 -13.82
CA ASN A 153 -14.75 -4.02 -14.86
C ASN A 153 -15.10 -2.58 -14.48
N TYR A 154 -14.28 -1.64 -14.96
CA TYR A 154 -14.48 -0.22 -14.71
C TYR A 154 -15.77 0.32 -15.31
N GLN A 155 -16.22 -0.18 -16.46
CA GLN A 155 -17.48 0.24 -17.07
C GLN A 155 -18.68 -0.11 -16.21
N ALA A 156 -18.73 -1.35 -15.70
CA ALA A 156 -19.77 -1.80 -14.77
C ALA A 156 -19.74 -1.00 -13.46
N THR A 157 -18.55 -0.64 -12.96
CA THR A 157 -18.43 0.26 -11.81
C THR A 157 -19.03 1.63 -12.11
N ILE A 158 -18.67 2.24 -13.25
CA ILE A 158 -19.22 3.55 -13.66
C ILE A 158 -20.75 3.47 -13.79
N GLU A 159 -21.29 2.41 -14.37
CA GLU A 159 -22.74 2.21 -14.48
C GLU A 159 -23.44 2.16 -13.14
N LYS A 160 -22.86 1.45 -12.15
CA LYS A 160 -23.39 1.46 -10.78
C LYS A 160 -23.33 2.85 -10.15
N LEU A 161 -22.29 3.63 -10.41
CA LEU A 161 -22.18 4.99 -9.89
C LEU A 161 -23.18 5.94 -10.54
N LEU A 162 -23.48 5.76 -11.82
CA LEU A 162 -24.50 6.55 -12.54
C LEU A 162 -25.93 6.27 -12.07
N GLN A 163 -26.16 5.16 -11.35
CA GLN A 163 -27.45 4.85 -10.71
C GLN A 163 -27.66 5.64 -9.41
N TYR A 164 -26.63 6.30 -8.87
CA TYR A 164 -26.77 7.12 -7.68
C TYR A 164 -27.69 8.30 -7.95
N ARG A 165 -28.38 8.71 -6.91
CA ARG A 165 -29.19 9.92 -6.90
C ARG A 165 -28.29 11.11 -6.57
N PHE A 166 -28.15 12.01 -7.52
CA PHE A 166 -27.42 13.26 -7.40
C PHE A 166 -28.22 14.39 -8.08
N SER A 167 -28.00 15.62 -7.63
CA SER A 167 -28.79 16.79 -8.03
C SER A 167 -28.07 17.71 -9.01
N ASN A 168 -26.77 17.50 -9.28
CA ASN A 168 -26.00 18.28 -10.26
C ASN A 168 -24.73 17.52 -10.70
N LEU A 169 -24.06 18.06 -11.72
CA LEU A 169 -22.81 17.50 -12.27
C LEU A 169 -21.69 17.45 -11.22
N GLN A 170 -21.55 18.47 -10.37
CA GLN A 170 -20.48 18.50 -9.37
C GLN A 170 -20.57 17.34 -8.37
N GLN A 171 -21.79 16.94 -7.99
CA GLN A 171 -22.01 15.75 -7.16
C GLN A 171 -21.63 14.45 -7.87
N LEU A 172 -21.93 14.34 -9.17
CA LEU A 172 -21.52 13.18 -9.97
C LEU A 172 -20.00 13.12 -10.13
N GLU A 173 -19.35 14.25 -10.45
CA GLU A 173 -17.89 14.34 -10.54
C GLU A 173 -17.22 13.97 -9.23
N MET A 174 -17.77 14.44 -8.10
CA MET A 174 -17.28 14.09 -6.77
C MET A 174 -17.41 12.59 -6.50
N LEU A 175 -18.57 11.99 -6.81
CA LEU A 175 -18.81 10.57 -6.66
C LEU A 175 -17.83 9.74 -7.51
N LEU A 176 -17.64 10.10 -8.78
CA LEU A 176 -16.70 9.44 -9.69
C LEU A 176 -15.26 9.60 -9.21
N THR A 177 -14.86 10.80 -8.77
CA THR A 177 -13.52 11.08 -8.24
C THR A 177 -13.21 10.28 -6.99
N ARG A 178 -14.16 10.18 -6.06
CA ARG A 178 -14.02 9.33 -4.85
C ARG A 178 -13.87 7.85 -5.18
N ASN A 179 -14.29 7.41 -6.36
CA ASN A 179 -14.14 6.05 -6.85
C ASN A 179 -12.97 5.90 -7.85
N GLY A 180 -12.04 6.86 -7.91
CA GLY A 180 -10.83 6.76 -8.71
C GLY A 180 -11.00 7.10 -10.19
N PHE A 181 -12.10 7.74 -10.58
CA PHE A 181 -12.34 8.19 -11.95
C PHE A 181 -12.17 9.70 -12.06
N LYS A 182 -11.57 10.16 -13.15
CA LYS A 182 -11.50 11.59 -13.49
C LYS A 182 -12.50 11.91 -14.59
N VAL A 183 -13.31 12.94 -14.40
CA VAL A 183 -14.18 13.48 -15.44
C VAL A 183 -13.45 14.60 -16.17
N VAL A 184 -13.44 14.54 -17.50
CA VAL A 184 -12.84 15.58 -18.36
C VAL A 184 -13.85 15.93 -19.44
N GLN A 185 -14.19 17.21 -19.53
CA GLN A 185 -15.03 17.73 -20.61
C GLN A 185 -14.22 17.81 -21.91
N SER A 186 -14.82 17.44 -23.03
CA SER A 186 -14.16 17.50 -24.34
C SER A 186 -14.02 18.95 -24.81
N GLU A 187 -12.83 19.30 -25.31
CA GLU A 187 -12.57 20.63 -25.91
C GLU A 187 -13.43 20.88 -27.16
N ASN A 188 -13.70 19.82 -27.93
CA ASN A 188 -14.43 19.90 -29.20
C ASN A 188 -15.96 19.88 -29.01
N ASN A 189 -16.45 19.38 -27.87
CA ASN A 189 -17.88 19.29 -27.60
C ASN A 189 -18.13 19.47 -26.10
N PRO A 190 -18.61 20.64 -25.65
CA PRO A 190 -18.86 20.89 -24.24
C PRO A 190 -19.93 19.96 -23.64
N ASN A 191 -20.80 19.37 -24.45
CA ASN A 191 -21.77 18.40 -23.95
C ASN A 191 -21.16 17.01 -23.74
N GLN A 192 -19.95 16.75 -24.22
CA GLN A 192 -19.31 15.45 -24.09
C GLN A 192 -18.39 15.41 -22.86
N LEU A 193 -18.62 14.43 -22.00
CA LEU A 193 -17.83 14.16 -20.80
C LEU A 193 -17.13 12.81 -20.96
N ASN A 194 -15.81 12.78 -20.85
CA ASN A 194 -15.02 11.56 -20.81
C ASN A 194 -14.74 11.19 -19.35
N ILE A 195 -15.01 9.95 -18.97
CA ILE A 195 -14.64 9.38 -17.67
C ILE A 195 -13.37 8.56 -17.87
N LEU A 196 -12.30 8.97 -17.21
CA LEU A 196 -10.97 8.38 -17.33
C LEU A 196 -10.60 7.64 -16.05
N HIS A 197 -9.85 6.55 -16.19
CA HIS A 197 -9.10 5.92 -15.10
C HIS A 197 -7.64 5.80 -15.54
N ASN A 198 -6.71 6.33 -14.74
CA ASN A 198 -5.27 6.39 -15.06
C ASN A 198 -4.96 6.93 -16.48
N GLY A 199 -5.71 7.92 -16.93
CA GLY A 199 -5.54 8.54 -18.26
C GLY A 199 -6.21 7.77 -19.42
N VAL A 200 -6.78 6.59 -19.18
CA VAL A 200 -7.50 5.81 -20.18
C VAL A 200 -8.99 6.15 -20.10
N VAL A 201 -9.61 6.51 -21.23
CA VAL A 201 -11.05 6.72 -21.32
C VAL A 201 -11.78 5.39 -21.13
N GLN A 202 -12.63 5.31 -20.11
CA GLN A 202 -13.41 4.12 -19.77
C GLN A 202 -14.85 4.23 -20.29
N LYS A 203 -15.43 5.43 -20.25
CA LYS A 203 -16.79 5.72 -20.74
C LYS A 203 -16.90 7.16 -21.20
N THR A 204 -17.68 7.40 -22.25
CA THR A 204 -18.08 8.73 -22.69
C THR A 204 -19.56 8.93 -22.38
N LEU A 205 -19.89 10.05 -21.77
CA LEU A 205 -21.25 10.48 -21.45
C LEU A 205 -21.56 11.79 -22.16
N PHE A 206 -22.84 12.12 -22.25
CA PHE A 206 -23.30 13.42 -22.71
C PHE A 206 -24.10 14.10 -21.60
N SER A 207 -23.77 15.35 -21.29
CA SER A 207 -24.30 16.10 -20.14
C SER A 207 -25.80 16.34 -20.22
N ASP A 208 -26.34 16.46 -21.43
CA ASP A 208 -27.76 16.60 -21.74
C ASP A 208 -28.57 15.31 -21.47
N LYS A 209 -27.90 14.16 -21.42
CA LYS A 209 -28.52 12.85 -21.11
C LYS A 209 -28.44 12.48 -19.63
N LEU A 210 -27.84 13.33 -18.80
CA LEU A 210 -27.74 13.09 -17.36
C LEU A 210 -29.07 13.38 -16.67
N HIS A 211 -29.53 12.43 -15.87
CA HIS A 211 -30.78 12.54 -15.12
C HIS A 211 -30.46 13.01 -13.71
N TYR A 212 -30.78 14.27 -13.41
CA TYR A 212 -30.65 14.82 -12.06
C TYR A 212 -31.92 14.56 -11.27
N GLN A 213 -31.77 14.11 -10.02
CA GLN A 213 -32.91 13.89 -9.13
C GLN A 213 -33.07 15.06 -8.18
N GLU A 214 -34.28 15.60 -8.14
CA GLU A 214 -34.65 16.67 -7.23
C GLU A 214 -34.75 16.19 -5.78
N LYS A 215 -34.63 17.17 -4.89
CA LYS A 215 -34.65 16.98 -3.44
C LYS A 215 -36.00 16.45 -2.95
N GLN A 216 -35.98 15.33 -2.22
CA GLN A 216 -37.16 14.88 -1.48
C GLN A 216 -37.32 15.67 -0.17
N LYS A 217 -38.46 16.37 -0.01
CA LYS A 217 -38.79 17.04 1.26
C LYS A 217 -39.08 16.00 2.34
N GLY A 218 -38.50 16.21 3.53
CA GLY A 218 -38.80 15.38 4.70
C GLY A 218 -38.11 14.02 4.72
N ASP A 219 -36.97 13.87 4.04
CA ASP A 219 -36.20 12.62 4.02
C ASP A 219 -35.84 12.16 5.44
N LYS A 220 -36.43 11.04 5.87
CA LYS A 220 -36.17 10.41 7.17
C LYS A 220 -34.71 9.97 7.28
N ARG A 221 -34.06 9.66 6.17
CA ARG A 221 -32.66 9.23 6.14
C ARG A 221 -31.72 10.35 6.55
N ILE A 222 -31.99 11.62 6.21
CA ILE A 222 -31.20 12.77 6.66
C ILE A 222 -31.15 12.83 8.20
N LYS A 223 -32.32 12.67 8.85
CA LYS A 223 -32.40 12.66 10.33
C LYS A 223 -31.60 11.50 10.93
N GLN A 224 -31.65 10.33 10.29
CA GLN A 224 -30.90 9.16 10.72
C GLN A 224 -29.38 9.35 10.58
N ILE A 225 -28.92 9.88 9.45
CA ILE A 225 -27.51 10.21 9.21
C ILE A 225 -27.02 11.20 10.26
N LYS A 226 -27.80 12.26 10.52
CA LYS A 226 -27.47 13.23 11.56
C LYS A 226 -27.31 12.56 12.94
N ALA A 227 -28.22 11.67 13.31
CA ALA A 227 -28.12 10.93 14.57
C ALA A 227 -26.88 10.02 14.64
N PHE A 228 -26.44 9.43 13.52
CA PHE A 228 -25.17 8.70 13.46
C PHE A 228 -23.99 9.63 13.72
N ILE A 229 -23.94 10.79 13.05
CA ILE A 229 -22.87 11.78 13.24
C ILE A 229 -22.83 12.23 14.70
N ASP A 230 -23.97 12.63 15.27
CA ASP A 230 -24.07 13.11 16.65
C ASP A 230 -23.64 12.06 17.67
N LYS A 231 -23.93 10.77 17.45
CA LYS A 231 -23.49 9.69 18.33
C LYS A 231 -21.99 9.40 18.20
N TYR A 232 -21.46 9.43 16.98
CA TYR A 232 -20.10 8.94 16.71
C TYR A 232 -19.04 10.04 16.86
N LYS A 233 -19.41 11.32 16.80
CA LYS A 233 -18.49 12.44 17.05
C LYS A 233 -17.96 12.47 18.49
N ASP A 234 -18.70 11.90 19.44
CA ASP A 234 -18.28 11.79 20.85
C ASP A 234 -17.43 10.53 21.11
N LEU A 235 -17.43 9.58 20.17
CA LEU A 235 -16.71 8.30 20.30
C LEU A 235 -15.38 8.27 19.55
N TYR A 236 -15.24 9.11 18.52
CA TYR A 236 -14.08 9.15 17.63
C TYR A 236 -13.67 10.59 17.40
N SER A 237 -12.39 10.81 17.08
CA SER A 237 -11.93 12.18 16.87
C SER A 237 -12.62 12.83 15.68
N ASN A 238 -13.27 13.96 15.93
CA ASN A 238 -13.82 14.84 14.91
C ASN A 238 -12.82 15.91 14.43
N LYS A 239 -11.55 15.80 14.84
CA LYS A 239 -10.48 16.67 14.40
C LYS A 239 -10.11 16.37 12.96
N VAL A 240 -10.10 17.42 12.14
CA VAL A 240 -9.75 17.35 10.72
C VAL A 240 -8.34 17.88 10.54
N PHE A 241 -7.54 17.15 9.77
CA PHE A 241 -6.17 17.53 9.39
C PHE A 241 -6.01 17.49 7.87
N LYS A 242 -4.95 18.16 7.38
CA LYS A 242 -4.61 18.21 5.97
C LYS A 242 -3.75 17.01 5.58
N VAL A 243 -4.06 16.38 4.47
CA VAL A 243 -3.19 15.42 3.79
C VAL A 243 -2.67 16.11 2.53
N ILE A 244 -1.37 16.27 2.44
CA ILE A 244 -0.70 17.06 1.40
C ILE A 244 -0.01 16.11 0.43
N ASP A 245 -0.38 16.20 -0.85
CA ASP A 245 0.24 15.46 -1.95
C ASP A 245 1.07 16.39 -2.81
N ASP A 246 2.38 16.40 -2.55
CA ASP A 246 3.40 17.18 -3.26
C ASP A 246 4.20 16.33 -4.25
N ARG A 247 3.77 15.09 -4.55
CA ARG A 247 4.49 14.13 -5.40
C ARG A 247 4.79 14.69 -6.79
N VAL A 248 3.91 15.54 -7.32
CA VAL A 248 4.11 16.25 -8.61
C VAL A 248 5.28 17.23 -8.52
N GLN A 249 5.41 17.97 -7.42
CA GLN A 249 6.48 18.94 -7.21
C GLN A 249 7.84 18.25 -7.06
N GLN A 250 7.86 17.13 -6.33
CA GLN A 250 9.04 16.29 -6.13
C GLN A 250 9.48 15.57 -7.42
N GLY A 251 8.77 15.73 -8.54
CA GLY A 251 9.12 15.10 -9.81
C GLY A 251 8.86 13.59 -9.86
N LEU A 252 8.06 13.07 -8.92
CA LEU A 252 7.66 11.65 -8.89
C LEU A 252 6.67 11.31 -10.02
N TYR A 253 6.05 12.33 -10.63
CA TYR A 253 5.32 12.25 -11.89
C TYR A 253 6.08 13.03 -12.98
N GLU A 254 6.29 12.41 -14.14
CA GLU A 254 6.99 13.07 -15.25
C GLU A 254 6.15 14.22 -15.84
N ARG A 255 6.77 15.40 -15.95
CA ARG A 255 6.16 16.64 -16.47
C ARG A 255 5.91 16.51 -17.98
N ASN A 256 4.68 16.78 -18.42
CA ASN A 256 4.35 17.07 -19.82
C ASN A 256 4.17 18.58 -20.07
N ILE A 257 4.54 19.45 -19.11
CA ILE A 257 4.29 20.89 -19.18
C ILE A 257 5.64 21.64 -19.09
N LEU A 258 5.78 22.67 -19.92
CA LEU A 258 6.86 23.64 -19.92
C LEU A 258 7.13 24.19 -18.50
N PRO A 259 8.37 24.58 -18.16
CA PRO A 259 8.85 24.81 -16.79
C PRO A 259 8.35 26.10 -16.11
N GLN A 260 7.17 26.63 -16.46
CA GLN A 260 6.87 28.04 -16.15
C GLN A 260 6.12 28.32 -14.84
N GLU A 261 5.42 27.36 -14.22
CA GLU A 261 4.82 27.60 -12.89
C GLU A 261 4.91 26.39 -11.94
N PRO A 262 5.18 26.61 -10.63
CA PRO A 262 5.10 25.56 -9.63
C PRO A 262 3.65 25.08 -9.50
N ILE A 263 3.43 23.79 -9.76
CA ILE A 263 2.11 23.16 -9.58
C ILE A 263 1.85 23.08 -8.07
N PRO A 264 0.80 23.71 -7.52
CA PRO A 264 0.52 23.66 -6.08
C PRO A 264 0.24 22.21 -5.63
N PRO A 265 0.52 21.86 -4.36
CA PRO A 265 0.28 20.52 -3.89
C PRO A 265 -1.23 20.24 -3.86
N GLN A 266 -1.61 18.98 -4.08
CA GLN A 266 -3.01 18.60 -3.90
C GLN A 266 -3.29 18.41 -2.42
N ILE A 267 -4.42 18.90 -1.95
CA ILE A 267 -4.80 18.84 -0.54
C ILE A 267 -6.05 17.97 -0.40
N GLU A 268 -6.10 17.17 0.65
CA GLU A 268 -7.32 16.49 1.10
C GLU A 268 -7.50 16.77 2.59
N TYR A 269 -8.74 16.94 3.04
CA TYR A 269 -9.06 17.08 4.46
C TYR A 269 -9.63 15.77 4.97
N VAL A 270 -9.09 15.25 6.07
CA VAL A 270 -9.44 13.93 6.61
C VAL A 270 -9.67 13.99 8.12
N SER A 271 -10.59 13.16 8.63
CA SER A 271 -10.78 12.93 10.07
C SER A 271 -11.07 11.46 10.38
N GLU A 272 -10.84 11.06 11.63
CA GLU A 272 -11.19 9.71 12.10
C GLU A 272 -12.71 9.48 12.02
N LEU A 273 -13.52 10.46 12.45
CA LEU A 273 -14.99 10.38 12.39
C LEU A 273 -15.49 10.07 10.97
N GLN A 274 -14.97 10.78 9.96
CA GLN A 274 -15.30 10.53 8.55
C GLN A 274 -14.97 9.09 8.14
N GLU A 275 -13.79 8.57 8.50
CA GLU A 275 -13.40 7.19 8.19
C GLU A 275 -14.33 6.18 8.85
N LYS A 276 -14.70 6.39 10.13
CA LYS A 276 -15.59 5.48 10.87
C LYS A 276 -17.01 5.47 10.32
N LEU A 277 -17.54 6.64 9.95
CA LEU A 277 -18.86 6.73 9.31
C LEU A 277 -18.88 5.99 7.97
N ARG A 278 -17.80 6.07 7.19
CA ARG A 278 -17.64 5.34 5.93
C ARG A 278 -17.61 3.84 6.17
N GLN A 279 -16.79 3.37 7.09
CA GLN A 279 -16.62 1.94 7.36
C GLN A 279 -17.86 1.28 7.97
N ILE A 280 -18.55 1.96 8.90
CA ILE A 280 -19.66 1.38 9.66
C ILE A 280 -20.99 1.54 8.91
N PHE A 281 -21.22 2.69 8.27
CA PHE A 281 -22.52 3.04 7.70
C PHE A 281 -22.51 3.19 6.18
N GLY A 282 -21.34 3.13 5.53
CA GLY A 282 -21.20 3.43 4.10
C GLY A 282 -21.35 4.92 3.79
N ILE A 283 -21.16 5.79 4.78
CA ILE A 283 -21.34 7.24 4.66
C ILE A 283 -19.97 7.89 4.45
N ASP A 284 -19.65 8.26 3.21
CA ASP A 284 -18.42 9.02 2.90
C ASP A 284 -18.71 10.52 2.97
N ILE A 285 -17.79 11.29 3.52
CA ILE A 285 -17.88 12.76 3.61
C ILE A 285 -16.75 13.31 2.76
N VAL A 286 -17.00 14.36 1.98
CA VAL A 286 -15.96 15.01 1.18
C VAL A 286 -16.04 16.51 1.40
N PHE A 287 -14.93 17.10 1.85
CA PHE A 287 -14.85 18.52 2.15
C PHE A 287 -14.64 19.34 0.88
N HIS A 288 -15.33 20.47 0.80
CA HIS A 288 -15.16 21.48 -0.24
C HIS A 288 -14.33 22.62 0.30
N PHE A 289 -13.25 22.93 -0.40
CA PHE A 289 -12.31 23.99 -0.05
C PHE A 289 -11.77 24.61 -1.33
N LYS A 290 -11.06 25.73 -1.19
CA LYS A 290 -10.42 26.42 -2.31
C LYS A 290 -8.99 26.75 -1.89
N ASP A 291 -8.03 26.44 -2.76
CA ASP A 291 -6.60 26.66 -2.51
C ASP A 291 -6.18 25.95 -1.20
N ASP A 292 -5.38 26.60 -0.35
CA ASP A 292 -4.99 26.09 0.98
C ASP A 292 -5.89 26.61 2.13
N LYS A 293 -7.12 27.02 1.81
CA LYS A 293 -8.06 27.54 2.82
C LYS A 293 -8.80 26.43 3.52
N GLN A 294 -9.26 26.74 4.73
CA GLN A 294 -10.16 25.89 5.49
C GLN A 294 -11.43 25.54 4.69
N PRO A 295 -11.98 24.33 4.85
CA PRO A 295 -13.20 23.94 4.15
C PRO A 295 -14.36 24.88 4.43
N PHE A 296 -15.16 25.16 3.40
CA PHE A 296 -16.36 26.01 3.49
C PHE A 296 -17.66 25.21 3.39
N GLY A 297 -17.58 23.93 3.01
CA GLY A 297 -18.71 23.03 2.92
C GLY A 297 -18.27 21.58 2.82
N TYR A 298 -19.24 20.68 2.74
CA TYR A 298 -18.98 19.27 2.50
C TYR A 298 -20.13 18.62 1.71
N THR A 299 -19.84 17.52 1.05
CA THR A 299 -20.79 16.59 0.43
C THR A 299 -20.78 15.30 1.21
N LEU A 300 -21.94 14.65 1.31
CA LEU A 300 -22.06 13.33 1.91
C LEU A 300 -22.54 12.34 0.86
N ILE A 301 -21.86 11.21 0.74
CA ILE A 301 -22.19 10.11 -0.17
C ILE A 301 -22.66 8.93 0.68
N ASP A 302 -23.95 8.62 0.63
CA ASP A 302 -24.54 7.45 1.27
C ASP A 302 -24.48 6.27 0.30
N ASN A 303 -23.40 5.49 0.35
CA ASN A 303 -23.19 4.35 -0.55
C ASN A 303 -24.22 3.25 -0.35
N LYS A 304 -24.83 3.14 0.85
CA LYS A 304 -25.83 2.12 1.14
C LYS A 304 -27.15 2.40 0.41
N ASN A 305 -27.55 3.67 0.34
CA ASN A 305 -28.79 4.09 -0.33
C ASN A 305 -28.56 4.71 -1.70
N GLN A 306 -27.30 4.73 -2.18
CA GLN A 306 -26.88 5.31 -3.45
C GLN A 306 -27.36 6.76 -3.63
N GLN A 307 -27.15 7.60 -2.61
CA GLN A 307 -27.63 8.98 -2.61
C GLN A 307 -26.50 9.94 -2.21
N VAL A 308 -26.40 11.05 -2.92
CA VAL A 308 -25.49 12.16 -2.60
C VAL A 308 -26.30 13.30 -1.99
N TYR A 309 -25.79 13.85 -0.88
CA TYR A 309 -26.41 14.94 -0.12
C TYR A 309 -25.47 16.14 -0.03
N LYS A 310 -26.04 17.34 -0.02
CA LYS A 310 -25.27 18.54 0.36
C LYS A 310 -25.14 18.57 1.87
N GLY A 311 -23.93 18.76 2.38
CA GLY A 311 -23.63 18.64 3.82
C GLY A 311 -24.48 19.54 4.71
N SER A 312 -24.74 20.78 4.29
CA SER A 312 -25.58 21.74 5.03
C SER A 312 -27.03 21.27 5.24
N GLU A 313 -27.49 20.26 4.51
CA GLU A 313 -28.81 19.64 4.69
C GLU A 313 -28.83 18.66 5.86
N ILE A 314 -27.66 18.16 6.26
CA ILE A 314 -27.49 17.24 7.38
C ILE A 314 -27.25 18.03 8.67
N ALA A 315 -26.19 18.85 8.69
CA ALA A 315 -25.83 19.70 9.82
C ALA A 315 -24.81 20.78 9.39
N LYS A 316 -24.59 21.81 10.23
CA LYS A 316 -23.52 22.78 9.97
C LYS A 316 -22.18 22.09 10.23
N MET A 317 -21.23 22.30 9.34
CA MET A 317 -19.92 21.65 9.39
C MET A 317 -19.17 21.91 10.71
N LYS A 318 -19.24 23.14 11.23
CA LYS A 318 -18.62 23.54 12.51
C LYS A 318 -19.24 22.87 13.75
N ASP A 319 -20.46 22.33 13.63
CA ASP A 319 -21.12 21.61 14.73
C ASP A 319 -20.68 20.13 14.78
N ILE A 320 -19.97 19.68 13.73
CA ILE A 320 -19.53 18.29 13.55
C ILE A 320 -18.03 18.17 13.70
N PHE A 321 -17.27 19.05 13.04
CA PHE A 321 -15.83 18.91 12.85
C PHE A 321 -15.04 20.07 13.46
N ASP A 322 -13.89 19.74 14.06
CA ASP A 322 -12.89 20.68 14.55
C ASP A 322 -11.72 20.73 13.56
N PHE A 323 -11.50 21.87 12.90
CA PHE A 323 -10.47 21.98 11.87
C PHE A 323 -9.15 22.42 12.47
N THR A 324 -8.12 21.59 12.30
CA THR A 324 -6.78 21.85 12.82
C THR A 324 -5.85 22.36 11.72
N GLU A 325 -4.72 22.95 12.11
CA GLU A 325 -3.62 23.29 11.20
C GLU A 325 -2.62 22.13 11.01
N ASN A 326 -2.90 20.96 11.59
CA ASN A 326 -2.04 19.79 11.46
C ASN A 326 -2.09 19.23 10.04
N SER A 327 -0.95 18.71 9.59
CA SER A 327 -0.79 18.16 8.25
C SER A 327 0.11 16.94 8.22
N ILE A 328 -0.05 16.11 7.19
CA ILE A 328 0.76 14.91 6.92
C ILE A 328 0.97 14.76 5.41
N ASP A 329 2.14 14.25 5.01
CA ASP A 329 2.44 13.86 3.62
C ASP A 329 1.51 12.72 3.16
N LYS A 330 1.05 12.77 1.91
CA LYS A 330 0.12 11.79 1.34
C LYS A 330 0.64 10.37 1.37
N ARG A 331 1.93 10.14 1.13
CA ARG A 331 2.55 8.80 1.18
C ARG A 331 2.55 8.26 2.60
N GLU A 332 2.92 9.10 3.57
CA GLU A 332 2.87 8.71 4.98
C GLU A 332 1.45 8.39 5.41
N PHE A 333 0.48 9.25 5.08
CA PHE A 333 -0.93 8.96 5.36
C PHE A 333 -1.41 7.67 4.69
N GLU A 334 -1.05 7.43 3.42
CA GLU A 334 -1.43 6.23 2.69
C GLU A 334 -0.85 4.95 3.29
N ARG A 335 0.41 5.00 3.74
CA ARG A 335 1.09 3.91 4.46
C ARG A 335 0.42 3.66 5.81
N LEU A 336 0.19 4.71 6.59
CA LEU A 336 -0.23 4.62 7.98
C LEU A 336 -1.71 4.28 8.16
N LYS A 337 -2.59 4.75 7.28
CA LYS A 337 -4.03 4.47 7.38
C LYS A 337 -4.37 2.98 7.24
N ASP A 338 -3.47 2.20 6.63
CA ASP A 338 -3.68 0.77 6.40
C ASP A 338 -3.06 -0.11 7.50
N TYR A 339 -2.37 0.48 8.49
CA TYR A 339 -1.95 -0.24 9.70
C TYR A 339 -3.15 -0.78 10.46
N ASN A 340 -3.07 -2.05 10.83
CA ASN A 340 -4.09 -2.72 11.63
C ASN A 340 -3.86 -2.42 13.12
N LEU A 341 -4.19 -1.19 13.54
CA LEU A 341 -4.13 -0.73 14.92
C LEU A 341 -5.38 -1.17 15.69
N ARG A 342 -5.21 -2.07 16.65
CA ARG A 342 -6.30 -2.74 17.41
C ARG A 342 -6.51 -2.15 18.79
N SER A 343 -5.53 -1.42 19.30
CA SER A 343 -5.55 -0.78 20.62
C SER A 343 -4.78 0.53 20.61
N ASP A 344 -5.14 1.43 21.54
CA ASP A 344 -4.41 2.66 21.81
C ASP A 344 -2.92 2.42 22.07
N LYS A 345 -2.56 1.27 22.67
CA LYS A 345 -1.16 0.96 22.96
C LYS A 345 -0.35 0.70 21.69
N GLU A 346 -0.90 -0.04 20.73
CA GLU A 346 -0.26 -0.26 19.43
C GLU A 346 -0.11 1.05 18.65
N LYS A 347 -1.12 1.94 18.76
CA LYS A 347 -1.09 3.27 18.17
C LYS A 347 0.02 4.13 18.78
N GLN A 348 0.16 4.13 20.11
CA GLN A 348 1.24 4.82 20.82
C GLN A 348 2.62 4.31 20.41
N ILE A 349 2.80 2.98 20.31
CA ILE A 349 4.04 2.37 19.83
C ILE A 349 4.40 2.85 18.42
N LEU A 350 3.42 2.92 17.51
CA LEU A 350 3.66 3.42 16.17
C LEU A 350 4.05 4.91 16.17
N ILE A 351 3.37 5.74 16.95
CA ILE A 351 3.69 7.17 17.08
C ILE A 351 5.11 7.36 17.63
N GLN A 352 5.48 6.58 18.65
CA GLN A 352 6.83 6.61 19.23
C GLN A 352 7.89 6.28 18.19
N TYR A 353 7.70 5.19 17.44
CA TYR A 353 8.61 4.82 16.37
C TYR A 353 8.73 5.93 15.31
N LEU A 354 7.61 6.43 14.81
CA LEU A 354 7.59 7.48 13.79
C LEU A 354 8.24 8.77 14.29
N LEU A 355 8.09 9.11 15.56
CA LEU A 355 8.74 10.26 16.16
C LEU A 355 10.27 10.12 16.13
N LYS A 356 10.81 8.92 16.38
CA LYS A 356 12.25 8.64 16.26
C LYS A 356 12.75 8.79 14.82
N GLU A 357 11.92 8.44 13.85
CA GLU A 357 12.16 8.66 12.41
C GLU A 357 11.96 10.12 11.97
N GLY A 358 11.65 11.04 12.89
CA GLY A 358 11.45 12.47 12.60
C GLY A 358 10.03 12.83 12.13
N VAL A 359 9.09 11.89 12.18
CA VAL A 359 7.68 12.08 11.76
C VAL A 359 6.81 12.33 12.99
N GLY A 360 6.57 13.62 13.29
CA GLY A 360 5.77 14.05 14.45
C GLY A 360 4.26 14.00 14.20
N LEU A 361 3.60 12.88 14.53
CA LEU A 361 2.15 12.73 14.37
C LEU A 361 1.36 13.04 15.65
N LYS A 362 0.12 13.51 15.45
CA LYS A 362 -0.88 13.58 16.51
C LYS A 362 -1.72 12.31 16.53
N ASP A 363 -2.20 11.96 17.71
CA ASP A 363 -2.99 10.75 17.93
C ASP A 363 -4.19 10.64 16.96
N PHE A 364 -4.97 11.72 16.80
CA PHE A 364 -6.14 11.74 15.90
C PHE A 364 -5.82 11.60 14.40
N MET A 365 -4.55 11.59 14.00
CA MET A 365 -4.11 11.40 12.62
C MET A 365 -3.89 9.92 12.25
N LEU A 366 -3.93 9.03 13.25
CA LEU A 366 -3.88 7.58 13.07
C LEU A 366 -5.24 6.97 13.44
N PHE A 367 -5.77 6.14 12.55
CA PHE A 367 -7.11 5.58 12.72
C PHE A 367 -7.02 4.14 13.21
N GLU A 368 -7.80 3.80 14.23
CA GLU A 368 -7.94 2.40 14.60
C GLU A 368 -8.61 1.61 13.48
N ASN A 369 -8.00 0.51 13.05
CA ASN A 369 -8.53 -0.37 12.02
C ASN A 369 -8.45 -1.82 12.51
N LYS A 370 -9.61 -2.48 12.61
CA LYS A 370 -9.73 -3.90 13.01
C LYS A 370 -10.03 -4.78 11.80
N ARG A 371 -9.27 -4.59 10.71
CA ARG A 371 -9.50 -5.30 9.44
C ARG A 371 -9.00 -6.74 9.49
N PHE A 372 -8.01 -7.03 10.34
CA PHE A 372 -7.41 -8.35 10.42
C PHE A 372 -7.91 -9.14 11.63
N LYS A 373 -8.40 -10.36 11.38
CA LYS A 373 -8.57 -11.39 12.41
C LYS A 373 -7.30 -12.23 12.39
N SER A 374 -6.46 -12.11 13.42
CA SER A 374 -5.29 -12.97 13.63
C SER A 374 -5.75 -14.43 13.74
N LYS A 375 -5.73 -15.15 12.63
CA LYS A 375 -5.93 -16.59 12.57
C LYS A 375 -4.56 -17.21 12.35
N GLU A 376 -4.18 -18.15 13.20
CA GLU A 376 -2.92 -18.89 13.06
C GLU A 376 -2.79 -19.54 11.67
N ASN A 377 -3.90 -19.86 11.00
CA ASN A 377 -3.86 -20.47 9.66
C ASN A 377 -3.62 -19.45 8.52
N ASN A 378 -3.42 -18.16 8.81
CA ASN A 378 -3.12 -17.18 7.77
C ASN A 378 -1.63 -17.24 7.39
N PRO A 379 -1.28 -17.54 6.12
CA PRO A 379 0.11 -17.60 5.66
C PRO A 379 0.90 -16.31 5.91
N ASP A 380 0.29 -15.15 5.70
CA ASP A 380 0.94 -13.84 5.93
C ASP A 380 1.29 -13.65 7.42
N PHE A 381 0.43 -14.15 8.32
CA PHE A 381 0.70 -14.06 9.75
C PHE A 381 1.81 -15.03 10.18
N GLN A 382 1.90 -16.21 9.56
CA GLN A 382 3.02 -17.12 9.80
C GLN A 382 4.33 -16.55 9.27
N GLN A 383 4.32 -15.95 8.08
CA GLN A 383 5.49 -15.27 7.55
C GLN A 383 5.90 -14.09 8.44
N LEU A 384 4.96 -13.28 8.93
CA LEU A 384 5.25 -12.22 9.90
C LEU A 384 5.96 -12.75 11.14
N LYS A 385 5.49 -13.86 11.73
CA LYS A 385 6.13 -14.46 12.90
C LYS A 385 7.56 -14.91 12.59
N GLU A 386 7.75 -15.51 11.42
CA GLU A 386 9.05 -15.97 10.96
C GLU A 386 10.02 -14.81 10.72
N ASP A 387 9.56 -13.75 10.05
CA ASP A 387 10.33 -12.53 9.82
C ASP A 387 10.77 -11.90 11.17
N VAL A 388 9.90 -11.91 12.18
CA VAL A 388 10.23 -11.43 13.53
C VAL A 388 11.26 -12.33 14.23
N ARG A 389 11.17 -13.66 14.10
CA ARG A 389 12.19 -14.56 14.65
C ARG A 389 13.54 -14.36 13.99
N GLN A 390 13.55 -14.27 12.66
CA GLN A 390 14.78 -14.03 11.89
C GLN A 390 15.41 -12.68 12.23
N HIS A 391 14.61 -11.63 12.44
CA HIS A 391 15.11 -10.33 12.89
C HIS A 391 15.79 -10.42 14.27
N ILE A 392 15.21 -11.18 15.21
CA ILE A 392 15.80 -11.37 16.55
C ILE A 392 17.09 -12.19 16.48
N GLU A 393 17.07 -13.26 15.69
CA GLU A 393 18.21 -14.17 15.55
C GLU A 393 19.35 -13.59 14.72
N ASN A 394 19.06 -12.80 13.69
CA ASN A 394 20.06 -12.22 12.80
C ASN A 394 19.46 -11.03 12.03
N ALA A 395 19.23 -9.93 12.73
CA ALA A 395 18.78 -8.67 12.14
C ALA A 395 19.61 -8.32 10.89
N LYS A 396 18.93 -8.07 9.79
CA LYS A 396 19.54 -7.58 8.55
C LYS A 396 19.16 -6.12 8.41
N ASP A 397 20.07 -5.29 7.91
CA ASP A 397 19.82 -3.86 7.66
C ASP A 397 18.61 -3.58 6.73
N ASP A 398 18.11 -4.62 6.05
CA ASP A 398 17.06 -4.53 5.04
C ASP A 398 15.86 -5.47 5.30
N ASP A 399 15.63 -5.86 6.57
CA ASP A 399 14.40 -6.52 6.98
C ASP A 399 13.28 -5.49 7.32
N PHE A 400 12.04 -5.99 7.47
CA PHE A 400 10.84 -5.16 7.63
C PHE A 400 10.34 -5.10 9.08
N VAL A 401 11.16 -5.50 10.05
CA VAL A 401 10.77 -5.67 11.45
C VAL A 401 11.47 -4.63 12.30
N ILE A 402 10.71 -4.01 13.19
CA ILE A 402 11.22 -3.01 14.13
C ILE A 402 10.74 -3.39 15.52
N LEU A 403 11.65 -3.42 16.48
CA LEU A 403 11.33 -3.68 17.87
C LEU A 403 11.24 -2.36 18.65
N GLU A 404 10.14 -2.17 19.34
CA GLU A 404 9.89 -1.01 20.20
C GLU A 404 9.46 -1.46 21.59
N GLN A 405 9.79 -0.67 22.59
CA GLN A 405 9.33 -0.87 23.97
C GLN A 405 8.26 0.14 24.33
N ASP A 406 7.32 -0.30 25.16
CA ASP A 406 6.44 0.64 25.85
C ASP A 406 7.05 1.17 27.16
N ASP A 407 6.37 2.14 27.76
CA ASP A 407 6.80 2.76 29.04
C ASP A 407 6.94 1.77 30.22
N ASN A 408 6.35 0.57 30.11
CA ASN A 408 6.43 -0.48 31.11
C ASN A 408 7.48 -1.55 30.76
N GLY A 409 8.26 -1.35 29.68
CA GLY A 409 9.29 -2.27 29.21
C GLY A 409 8.76 -3.47 28.41
N ALA A 410 7.47 -3.51 28.04
CA ALA A 410 6.94 -4.55 27.20
C ALA A 410 7.35 -4.33 25.73
N TYR A 411 7.89 -5.37 25.09
CA TYR A 411 8.32 -5.30 23.70
C TYR A 411 7.18 -5.50 22.71
N TYR A 412 7.25 -4.77 21.62
CA TYR A 412 6.35 -4.81 20.47
C TYR A 412 7.17 -4.94 19.20
N ALA A 413 6.67 -5.73 18.26
CA ALA A 413 7.19 -5.80 16.89
C ALA A 413 6.26 -5.01 15.97
N ILE A 414 6.82 -4.06 15.24
CA ILE A 414 6.19 -3.34 14.12
C ILE A 414 6.68 -4.02 12.84
N HIS A 415 5.77 -4.59 12.06
CA HIS A 415 6.09 -5.18 10.77
C HIS A 415 5.65 -4.24 9.65
N GLN A 416 6.59 -3.62 8.97
CA GLN A 416 6.32 -2.59 7.96
C GLN A 416 5.64 -3.17 6.71
N ARG A 417 6.06 -4.33 6.22
CA ARG A 417 5.46 -4.94 5.02
C ARG A 417 3.99 -5.36 5.19
N TYR A 418 3.64 -5.92 6.36
CA TYR A 418 2.28 -6.38 6.66
C TYR A 418 1.43 -5.33 7.41
N HIS A 419 2.01 -4.16 7.73
CA HIS A 419 1.42 -3.08 8.53
C HIS A 419 0.73 -3.57 9.81
N GLN A 420 1.40 -4.42 10.57
CA GLN A 420 0.89 -4.95 11.84
C GLN A 420 1.82 -4.63 13.00
N ILE A 421 1.22 -4.49 14.18
CA ILE A 421 1.93 -4.27 15.43
C ILE A 421 1.41 -5.29 16.44
N HIS A 422 2.33 -6.02 17.07
CA HIS A 422 1.97 -7.03 18.07
C HIS A 422 2.93 -6.97 19.25
N LYS A 423 2.43 -7.30 20.43
CA LYS A 423 3.31 -7.62 21.56
C LYS A 423 4.22 -8.78 21.15
N LEU A 424 5.50 -8.66 21.46
CA LEU A 424 6.47 -9.68 21.07
C LEU A 424 6.18 -11.02 21.74
N SER A 425 5.71 -11.00 23.00
CA SER A 425 5.27 -12.21 23.73
C SER A 425 4.04 -12.91 23.13
N PHE A 426 3.30 -12.26 22.23
CA PHE A 426 2.21 -12.89 21.49
C PHE A 426 2.72 -13.56 20.21
N LEU A 427 3.78 -13.02 19.59
CA LEU A 427 4.39 -13.58 18.39
C LEU A 427 5.33 -14.75 18.73
N LEU A 428 6.07 -14.64 19.81
CA LEU A 428 7.01 -15.65 20.27
C LEU A 428 6.32 -16.64 21.23
N GLY A 429 6.78 -17.89 21.23
CA GLY A 429 6.43 -18.83 22.29
C GLY A 429 6.94 -18.36 23.67
N LYS A 430 6.41 -18.94 24.76
CA LYS A 430 6.85 -18.57 26.12
C LYS A 430 8.37 -18.69 26.31
N GLU A 431 8.96 -19.80 25.85
CA GLU A 431 10.40 -20.08 25.98
C GLU A 431 11.25 -19.15 25.10
N GLU A 432 10.85 -18.94 23.85
CA GLU A 432 11.48 -18.02 22.90
C GLU A 432 11.51 -16.59 23.46
N TYR A 433 10.38 -16.13 24.00
CA TYR A 433 10.28 -14.79 24.59
C TYR A 433 11.16 -14.62 25.83
N GLN A 434 11.22 -15.64 26.71
CA GLN A 434 12.10 -15.58 27.88
C GLN A 434 13.57 -15.52 27.49
N SER A 435 13.97 -16.33 26.50
CA SER A 435 15.33 -16.32 25.96
C SER A 435 15.70 -14.94 25.41
N PHE A 436 14.79 -14.32 24.64
CA PHE A 436 14.93 -12.95 24.16
C PHE A 436 15.17 -11.95 25.31
N ILE A 437 14.28 -11.93 26.32
CA ILE A 437 14.40 -10.97 27.45
C ILE A 437 15.72 -11.11 28.20
N ILE A 438 16.17 -12.34 28.42
CA ILE A 438 17.45 -12.61 29.10
C ILE A 438 18.62 -12.12 28.25
N GLY A 439 18.65 -12.46 26.96
CA GLY A 439 19.70 -12.01 26.04
C GLY A 439 19.81 -10.49 25.96
N THR A 440 18.68 -9.78 25.84
CA THR A 440 18.68 -8.32 25.79
C THR A 440 19.13 -7.69 27.10
N SER A 441 18.80 -8.31 28.25
CA SER A 441 19.25 -7.83 29.56
C SER A 441 20.77 -7.96 29.73
N ILE A 442 21.35 -9.07 29.26
CA ILE A 442 22.80 -9.31 29.28
C ILE A 442 23.52 -8.34 28.34
N HIS A 443 22.98 -8.13 27.13
CA HIS A 443 23.53 -7.20 26.14
C HIS A 443 23.55 -5.76 26.66
N ASN A 444 22.44 -5.25 27.19
CA ASN A 444 22.36 -3.92 27.79
C ASN A 444 23.34 -3.75 28.97
N ALA A 445 23.51 -4.78 29.81
CA ALA A 445 24.48 -4.76 30.91
C ALA A 445 25.94 -4.73 30.41
N SER A 446 26.22 -5.34 29.26
CA SER A 446 27.53 -5.31 28.62
C SER A 446 27.84 -3.94 27.98
N GLU A 447 26.87 -3.28 27.35
CA GLU A 447 27.02 -1.94 26.79
C GLU A 447 27.17 -0.85 27.86
N MET A 448 26.45 -0.97 28.99
CA MET A 448 26.66 -0.09 30.15
C MET A 448 28.07 -0.24 30.74
N ARG A 449 28.66 -1.44 30.67
CA ARG A 449 30.05 -1.67 31.12
C ARG A 449 31.07 -1.18 30.09
N SER A 450 30.82 -1.29 28.79
CA SER A 450 31.75 -0.79 27.77
C SER A 450 31.75 0.73 27.64
N SER A 451 30.62 1.40 27.90
CA SER A 451 30.51 2.87 27.86
C SER A 451 31.21 3.60 29.03
N THR A 452 31.66 2.88 30.06
CA THR A 452 32.51 3.42 31.14
C THR A 452 34.01 3.29 30.85
N ASP A 453 34.40 2.53 29.83
CA ASP A 453 35.78 2.42 29.34
C ASP A 453 35.92 3.09 27.97
N LEU A 454 36.41 4.33 27.95
CA LEU A 454 36.77 5.05 26.73
C LEU A 454 37.95 4.35 26.02
N LYS A 455 37.60 3.42 25.11
CA LYS A 455 38.24 3.06 23.83
C LYS A 455 38.00 1.57 23.53
N HIS A 456 36.94 1.25 22.79
CA HIS A 456 36.92 0.29 21.68
C HIS A 456 35.50 0.15 21.13
N SER A 457 35.38 -0.05 19.81
CA SER A 457 34.12 -0.27 19.10
C SER A 457 33.45 -1.57 19.53
N SER A 458 32.26 -1.50 20.13
CA SER A 458 31.45 -2.67 20.49
C SER A 458 30.16 -2.70 19.65
N SER A 459 30.17 -3.46 18.56
CA SER A 459 28.96 -3.95 17.89
C SER A 459 28.87 -5.46 18.12
N GLY A 460 28.68 -5.89 19.37
CA GLY A 460 28.33 -7.29 19.67
C GLY A 460 26.86 -7.50 19.32
N LYS A 461 26.57 -8.45 18.42
CA LYS A 461 25.19 -8.73 18.00
C LYS A 461 24.44 -9.46 19.12
N ILE A 462 23.23 -9.00 19.43
CA ILE A 462 22.32 -9.63 20.41
C ILE A 462 22.16 -11.14 20.15
N SER A 463 22.25 -11.56 18.89
CA SER A 463 22.16 -12.96 18.45
C SER A 463 23.21 -13.90 19.02
N GLU A 464 24.44 -13.44 19.21
CA GLU A 464 25.53 -14.26 19.77
C GLU A 464 25.22 -14.60 21.23
N VAL A 465 24.74 -13.60 22.00
CA VAL A 465 24.33 -13.77 23.40
C VAL A 465 23.08 -14.65 23.51
N LEU A 466 22.14 -14.54 22.56
CA LEU A 466 20.92 -15.37 22.54
C LEU A 466 21.23 -16.85 22.31
N ASN A 467 22.20 -17.17 21.45
CA ASN A 467 22.61 -18.55 21.19
C ASN A 467 23.23 -19.19 22.46
N ASP A 468 24.11 -18.47 23.14
CA ASP A 468 24.72 -18.93 24.40
C ASP A 468 23.67 -19.18 25.49
N VAL A 469 22.69 -18.29 25.62
CA VAL A 469 21.58 -18.43 26.58
C VAL A 469 20.67 -19.61 26.22
N ALA A 470 20.34 -19.80 24.93
CA ALA A 470 19.52 -20.92 24.48
C ALA A 470 20.20 -22.27 24.76
N ASP A 471 21.52 -22.35 24.59
CA ASP A 471 22.29 -23.55 24.90
C ASP A 471 22.40 -23.79 26.42
N ILE A 472 22.48 -22.73 27.23
CA ILE A 472 22.37 -22.80 28.69
C ILE A 472 20.98 -23.32 29.12
N PHE A 473 19.89 -22.89 28.49
CA PHE A 473 18.54 -23.41 28.79
C PHE A 473 18.35 -24.85 28.35
N LYS A 474 18.90 -25.26 27.21
CA LYS A 474 18.94 -26.67 26.79
C LYS A 474 19.73 -27.52 27.79
N ALA A 475 20.80 -26.98 28.37
CA ALA A 475 21.59 -27.65 29.41
C ALA A 475 20.88 -27.70 30.78
N LEU A 476 20.09 -26.68 31.11
CA LEU A 476 19.35 -26.54 32.39
C LEU A 476 17.95 -27.18 32.37
N GLY A 477 17.48 -27.69 31.23
CA GLY A 477 16.13 -28.26 31.01
C GLY A 477 15.75 -29.51 31.80
N LYS A 478 16.45 -29.84 32.89
CA LYS A 478 15.99 -30.80 33.90
C LYS A 478 15.93 -30.09 35.25
N SER A 479 14.71 -29.91 35.76
CA SER A 479 14.33 -29.41 37.10
C SER A 479 14.24 -27.87 37.28
N THR A 480 13.02 -27.31 37.24
CA THR A 480 12.18 -26.99 38.42
C THR A 480 10.93 -26.16 38.08
N TYR A 481 9.95 -26.23 38.98
CA TYR A 481 8.58 -25.68 38.98
C TYR A 481 8.44 -24.20 38.58
N ALA A 482 7.44 -23.90 37.73
CA ALA A 482 6.95 -22.54 37.48
C ALA A 482 5.61 -22.28 38.20
N PRO A 483 5.31 -21.04 38.64
CA PRO A 483 4.03 -20.70 39.27
C PRO A 483 2.90 -20.74 38.23
N ARG A 484 1.73 -21.26 38.62
CA ARG A 484 0.50 -21.24 37.81
C ARG A 484 0.08 -19.79 37.49
N ASP A 485 0.04 -19.47 36.20
CA ASP A 485 -0.54 -18.24 35.67
C ASP A 485 -2.08 -18.33 35.67
N THR A 486 -2.75 -17.48 36.46
CA THR A 486 -4.20 -17.46 36.67
C THR A 486 -4.96 -16.62 35.64
N THR A 487 -4.30 -16.04 34.65
CA THR A 487 -4.96 -15.20 33.62
C THR A 487 -5.89 -16.00 32.70
N GLU A 488 -5.61 -17.28 32.45
CA GLU A 488 -6.48 -18.16 31.65
C GLU A 488 -7.79 -18.52 32.37
N ASP A 489 -7.75 -18.62 33.71
CA ASP A 489 -8.91 -18.91 34.55
C ASP A 489 -9.84 -17.69 34.70
N GLU A 490 -9.29 -16.47 34.69
CA GLU A 490 -10.10 -15.24 34.64
C GLU A 490 -10.81 -15.05 33.29
N LEU A 491 -10.15 -15.41 32.18
CA LEU A 491 -10.76 -15.37 30.85
C LEU A 491 -11.87 -16.43 30.69
N LYS A 492 -11.72 -17.62 31.29
CA LYS A 492 -12.75 -18.66 31.30
C LYS A 492 -13.95 -18.30 32.21
N LYS A 493 -13.72 -17.66 33.37
CA LYS A 493 -14.82 -17.15 34.24
C LYS A 493 -15.64 -16.04 33.56
N ARG A 494 -15.00 -15.14 32.80
CA ARG A 494 -15.72 -14.09 32.04
C ARG A 494 -16.56 -14.63 30.88
N ARG A 495 -16.13 -15.74 30.24
CA ARG A 495 -16.91 -16.40 29.17
C ARG A 495 -18.10 -17.22 29.68
N LYS A 496 -18.04 -17.78 30.89
CA LYS A 496 -19.18 -18.49 31.51
C LYS A 496 -20.27 -17.57 32.09
N LYS A 497 -19.99 -16.29 32.34
CA LYS A 497 -20.98 -15.28 32.77
C LYS A 497 -21.77 -14.61 31.62
N ARG A 498 -21.49 -14.99 30.37
CA ARG A 498 -22.14 -14.43 29.16
C ARG A 498 -22.84 -15.49 28.29
N LYS A 499 -23.11 -16.67 28.84
CA LYS A 499 -23.98 -17.68 28.23
C LYS A 499 -25.18 -17.93 29.12
#